data_AF-A0A059CA66-F1
#
_entry.id   AF-A0A059CA66-F1
#
_cell.length_a   1.000
_cell.length_b   1.000
_cell.length_c   1.000
_cell.angle_alpha   90.00
_cell.angle_beta   90.00
_cell.angle_gamma   90.00
#
_symmetry.space_group_name_H-M   'P 1'
#
loop_
_entity.id
_entity.type
_entity.pdbx_description
1 polymer ?
#
loop_
_entity_poly.entity_id
_entity_poly.type
_entity_poly.pdbx_seq_one_letter_code
_entity_poly.pdbx_strand_id
1 'polypeptide(L)'
;TLKSSILTRLHAGYFRISLSLACQALLWKILRRPSPSHDDSLPLEHLSHVIPHMTFVIFWGFTLLVQISLSFLYILRCFFHFGLVRAEFQHHVGVNYLFAPWIAWLVLLQAADFTSDLPKTTLYLVLWWAFAVPVILLDIKLFGQWFTTERRFLSMVANPTSQLSVVGNLVGARAAAEMGWRETAVCMFSLGMAHYLVLFVTLYQRLSGGDKLPAMLRPVFFLFFAAPSKASVAWKSIAGEFDIGSKMLFFLSLFLFTSLACRPALFKKSMRKFNVAWWAYSFPLTFLALASSEYAQEVKGPIASGLMIVLSALSFLVLLGLILLTMLNTERLF
;
A
#
# COMPACT_ATOMS: atom_id res chain seq x y z
N THR A 1 -36.82 -13.42 -1.81
CA THR A 1 -35.46 -13.74 -1.29
C THR A 1 -34.49 -13.72 -2.46
N LEU A 2 -33.95 -12.55 -2.81
CA LEU A 2 -32.99 -12.44 -3.92
C LEU A 2 -31.71 -13.19 -3.51
N LYS A 3 -31.34 -14.25 -4.26
CA LYS A 3 -30.03 -14.89 -4.13
C LYS A 3 -28.97 -13.79 -4.14
N SER A 4 -28.17 -13.72 -3.07
CA SER A 4 -27.08 -12.77 -2.95
C SER A 4 -26.14 -12.93 -4.13
N SER A 5 -26.17 -11.98 -5.07
CA SER A 5 -25.23 -11.92 -6.18
C SER A 5 -23.82 -11.61 -5.63
N ILE A 6 -22.77 -12.09 -6.29
CA ILE A 6 -21.37 -11.73 -5.98
C ILE A 6 -21.22 -10.20 -5.90
N LEU A 7 -22.00 -9.48 -6.72
CA LEU A 7 -22.02 -8.02 -6.80
C LEU A 7 -22.52 -7.32 -5.53
N THR A 8 -23.38 -7.98 -4.74
CA THR A 8 -23.87 -7.40 -3.48
C THR A 8 -22.89 -7.61 -2.32
N ARG A 9 -22.02 -8.62 -2.41
CA ARG A 9 -21.02 -8.96 -1.37
C ARG A 9 -19.68 -8.27 -1.57
N LEU A 10 -19.29 -8.03 -2.82
CA LEU A 10 -18.08 -7.28 -3.16
C LEU A 10 -18.11 -5.89 -2.54
N HIS A 11 -17.01 -5.46 -1.92
CA HIS A 11 -16.82 -4.10 -1.42
C HIS A 11 -15.39 -3.63 -1.67
N ALA A 12 -15.10 -2.33 -1.52
CA ALA A 12 -13.82 -1.74 -1.92
C ALA A 12 -12.61 -2.32 -1.15
N GLY A 13 -12.86 -2.92 0.02
CA GLY A 13 -11.83 -3.58 0.82
C GLY A 13 -11.21 -4.82 0.18
N TYR A 14 -11.81 -5.39 -0.87
CA TYR A 14 -11.21 -6.49 -1.65
C TYR A 14 -10.01 -6.04 -2.48
N PHE A 15 -9.92 -4.75 -2.86
CA PHE A 15 -8.75 -4.20 -3.58
C PHE A 15 -7.45 -4.23 -2.78
N ARG A 16 -7.48 -4.58 -1.48
CA ARG A 16 -6.26 -4.89 -0.72
C ARG A 16 -5.52 -6.12 -1.26
N ILE A 17 -6.25 -7.05 -1.90
CA ILE A 17 -5.67 -8.23 -2.54
C ILE A 17 -4.77 -7.77 -3.69
N SER A 18 -5.33 -7.05 -4.65
CA SER A 18 -4.59 -6.53 -5.80
C SER A 18 -3.52 -5.51 -5.40
N LEU A 19 -3.78 -4.66 -4.40
CA LEU A 19 -2.78 -3.75 -3.85
C LEU A 19 -1.56 -4.51 -3.31
N SER A 20 -1.77 -5.59 -2.55
CA SER A 20 -0.67 -6.38 -1.97
C SER A 20 0.14 -7.09 -3.06
N LEU A 21 -0.55 -7.67 -4.05
CA LEU A 21 0.09 -8.25 -5.23
C LEU A 21 0.91 -7.22 -6.01
N ALA A 22 0.36 -6.02 -6.24
CA ALA A 22 1.04 -4.93 -6.94
C ALA A 22 2.27 -4.44 -6.18
N CYS A 23 2.18 -4.29 -4.85
CA CYS A 23 3.33 -3.93 -4.03
C CYS A 23 4.44 -4.98 -4.14
N GLN A 24 4.09 -6.27 -4.15
CA GLN A 24 5.08 -7.33 -4.26
C GLN A 24 5.73 -7.37 -5.65
N ALA A 25 4.96 -7.11 -6.70
CA ALA A 25 5.51 -6.97 -8.06
C ALA A 25 6.52 -5.82 -8.09
N LEU A 26 6.19 -4.67 -7.49
CA LEU A 26 7.10 -3.53 -7.41
C LEU A 26 8.38 -3.84 -6.61
N LEU A 27 8.27 -4.60 -5.51
CA LEU A 27 9.43 -5.05 -4.75
C LEU A 27 10.34 -5.95 -5.61
N TRP A 28 9.77 -6.91 -6.32
CA TRP A 28 10.53 -7.78 -7.22
C TRP A 28 11.24 -7.00 -8.33
N LYS A 29 10.60 -5.97 -8.90
CA LYS A 29 11.24 -5.07 -9.87
C LYS A 29 12.49 -4.40 -9.28
N ILE A 30 12.43 -3.92 -8.04
CA ILE A 30 13.55 -3.23 -7.40
C ILE A 30 14.68 -4.20 -7.04
N LEU A 31 14.35 -5.38 -6.52
CA LEU A 31 15.32 -6.42 -6.20
C LEU A 31 16.06 -6.97 -7.43
N ARG A 32 15.45 -6.87 -8.62
CA ARG A 32 16.06 -7.28 -9.90
C ARG A 32 17.02 -6.23 -10.50
N ARG A 33 17.06 -5.00 -9.98
CA ARG A 33 17.95 -3.96 -10.51
C ARG A 33 19.42 -4.34 -10.24
N PRO A 34 20.30 -4.35 -11.26
CA PRO A 34 21.72 -4.59 -11.06
C PRO A 34 22.30 -3.56 -10.09
N SER A 35 23.13 -4.00 -9.14
CA SER A 35 23.94 -3.08 -8.34
C SER A 35 25.03 -2.49 -9.24
N PRO A 36 25.23 -1.16 -9.29
CA PRO A 36 26.23 -0.55 -10.17
C PRO A 36 27.69 -0.75 -9.71
N SER A 37 27.97 -1.50 -8.64
CA SER A 37 29.33 -1.73 -8.14
C SER A 37 29.73 -3.20 -8.22
N HIS A 38 30.84 -3.47 -8.94
CA HIS A 38 31.58 -4.72 -9.14
C HIS A 38 32.18 -5.34 -7.86
N ASP A 39 31.47 -5.29 -6.72
CA ASP A 39 31.86 -6.04 -5.54
C ASP A 39 30.99 -7.30 -5.46
N ASP A 40 31.58 -8.43 -5.87
CA ASP A 40 31.01 -9.80 -5.92
C ASP A 40 30.54 -10.35 -4.54
N SER A 41 30.45 -9.51 -3.51
CA SER A 41 30.17 -9.92 -2.12
C SER A 41 28.75 -9.59 -1.63
N LEU A 42 27.91 -8.94 -2.45
CA LEU A 42 26.56 -8.56 -2.04
C LEU A 42 25.50 -9.62 -2.39
N PRO A 43 24.65 -10.05 -1.43
CA PRO A 43 23.55 -10.99 -1.66
C PRO A 43 22.53 -10.57 -2.74
N LEU A 44 22.56 -9.31 -3.16
CA LEU A 44 21.64 -8.72 -4.12
C LEU A 44 21.84 -9.27 -5.54
N GLU A 45 23.08 -9.58 -5.93
CA GLU A 45 23.36 -10.21 -7.23
C GLU A 45 22.76 -11.61 -7.31
N HIS A 46 22.90 -12.40 -6.25
CA HIS A 46 22.31 -13.73 -6.18
C HIS A 46 20.76 -13.67 -6.26
N LEU A 47 20.13 -12.71 -5.57
CA LEU A 47 18.68 -12.48 -5.65
C LEU A 47 18.21 -12.06 -7.05
N SER A 48 19.03 -11.29 -7.78
CA SER A 48 18.72 -10.88 -9.16
C SER A 48 18.67 -12.08 -10.11
N HIS A 49 19.54 -13.07 -9.91
CA HIS A 49 19.53 -14.33 -10.67
C HIS A 49 18.40 -15.28 -10.23
N VAL A 50 18.00 -15.25 -8.96
CA VAL A 50 16.94 -16.11 -8.41
C VAL A 50 15.53 -15.70 -8.88
N ILE A 51 15.32 -14.45 -9.34
CA ILE A 51 14.04 -14.00 -9.90
C ILE A 51 14.19 -13.77 -11.42
N PRO A 52 13.98 -14.81 -12.25
CA PRO A 52 13.99 -14.68 -13.70
C PRO A 52 13.03 -13.59 -14.17
N HIS A 53 13.43 -12.86 -15.22
CA HIS A 53 12.59 -11.84 -15.86
C HIS A 53 11.19 -12.38 -16.20
N MET A 54 11.12 -13.62 -16.70
CA MET A 54 9.86 -14.27 -17.06
C MET A 54 8.94 -14.46 -15.85
N THR A 55 9.47 -14.88 -14.70
CA THR A 55 8.69 -15.06 -13.47
C THR A 55 8.09 -13.74 -12.99
N PHE A 56 8.87 -12.65 -13.07
CA PHE A 56 8.37 -11.32 -12.75
C PHE A 56 7.25 -10.87 -13.70
N VAL A 57 7.42 -11.03 -15.02
CA VAL A 57 6.40 -10.62 -16.01
C VAL A 57 5.12 -11.41 -15.83
N ILE A 58 5.21 -12.73 -15.60
CA ILE A 58 4.05 -13.58 -15.32
C ILE A 58 3.33 -13.09 -14.06
N PHE A 59 4.07 -12.82 -12.98
CA PHE A 59 3.48 -12.35 -11.73
C PHE A 59 2.83 -10.96 -11.86
N TRP A 60 3.48 -10.03 -12.58
CA TRP A 60 2.92 -8.72 -12.88
C TRP A 60 1.66 -8.82 -13.74
N GLY A 61 1.67 -9.67 -14.78
CA GLY A 61 0.51 -9.93 -15.64
C GLY A 61 -0.67 -10.56 -14.89
N PHE A 62 -0.40 -11.52 -14.00
CA PHE A 62 -1.41 -12.06 -13.09
C PHE A 62 -2.00 -10.98 -12.18
N THR A 63 -1.16 -10.13 -11.61
CA THR A 63 -1.60 -9.02 -10.75
C THR A 63 -2.49 -8.03 -11.53
N LEU A 64 -2.11 -7.72 -12.77
CA LEU A 64 -2.90 -6.88 -13.67
C LEU A 64 -4.27 -7.51 -13.96
N LEU A 65 -4.32 -8.80 -14.24
CA LEU A 65 -5.57 -9.52 -14.47
C LEU A 65 -6.50 -9.46 -13.25
N VAL A 66 -5.98 -9.66 -12.05
CA VAL A 66 -6.74 -9.55 -10.79
C VAL A 66 -7.27 -8.12 -10.60
N GLN A 67 -6.43 -7.10 -10.84
CA GLN A 67 -6.81 -5.70 -10.70
C GLN A 67 -7.88 -5.28 -11.71
N ILE A 68 -7.77 -5.72 -12.97
CA ILE A 68 -8.78 -5.49 -14.02
C ILE A 68 -10.09 -6.16 -13.62
N SER A 69 -10.04 -7.42 -13.17
CA SER A 69 -11.22 -8.19 -12.79
C SER A 69 -11.97 -7.54 -11.62
N LEU A 70 -11.26 -7.13 -10.56
CA LEU A 70 -11.87 -6.42 -9.42
C LEU A 70 -12.43 -5.06 -9.83
N SER A 71 -11.71 -4.31 -10.67
CA SER A 71 -12.17 -3.02 -11.20
C SER A 71 -13.45 -3.19 -12.02
N PHE A 72 -13.50 -4.17 -12.91
CA PHE A 72 -14.66 -4.48 -13.73
C PHE A 72 -15.88 -4.87 -12.87
N LEU A 73 -15.71 -5.76 -11.89
CA LEU A 73 -16.79 -6.14 -10.98
C LEU A 73 -17.28 -4.95 -10.15
N TYR A 74 -16.38 -4.06 -9.72
CA TYR A 74 -16.78 -2.87 -8.96
C TYR A 74 -17.49 -1.83 -9.84
N ILE A 75 -17.08 -1.69 -11.11
CA ILE A 75 -17.78 -0.85 -12.09
C ILE A 75 -19.20 -1.38 -12.35
N LEU A 76 -19.35 -2.70 -12.56
CA LEU A 76 -20.66 -3.33 -12.65
C LEU A 76 -21.50 -3.07 -11.40
N ARG A 77 -20.89 -3.13 -10.21
CA ARG A 77 -21.56 -2.79 -8.94
C ARG A 77 -22.01 -1.33 -8.90
N CYS A 78 -21.24 -0.40 -9.47
CA CYS A 78 -21.64 1.00 -9.59
C CYS A 78 -22.89 1.17 -10.47
N PHE A 79 -22.98 0.44 -11.59
CA PHE A 79 -24.14 0.50 -12.49
C PHE A 79 -25.38 -0.19 -11.93
N PHE A 80 -25.25 -1.42 -11.40
CA PHE A 80 -26.40 -2.23 -11.00
C PHE A 80 -26.81 -2.05 -9.53
N HIS A 81 -25.89 -1.63 -8.66
CA HIS A 81 -26.12 -1.53 -7.21
C HIS A 81 -25.60 -0.21 -6.64
N PHE A 82 -25.86 0.91 -7.34
CA PHE A 82 -25.40 2.24 -6.95
C PHE A 82 -25.74 2.61 -5.50
N GLY A 83 -26.90 2.19 -4.98
CA GLY A 83 -27.30 2.42 -3.59
C GLY A 83 -26.30 1.86 -2.57
N LEU A 84 -25.71 0.69 -2.83
CA LEU A 84 -24.69 0.09 -1.97
C LEU A 84 -23.36 0.85 -2.04
N VAL A 85 -22.98 1.32 -3.23
CA VAL A 85 -21.76 2.13 -3.42
C VAL A 85 -21.91 3.50 -2.75
N ARG A 86 -23.08 4.13 -2.86
CA ARG A 86 -23.39 5.38 -2.15
C ARG A 86 -23.33 5.19 -0.64
N ALA A 87 -23.90 4.10 -0.12
CA ALA A 87 -23.81 3.78 1.30
C ALA A 87 -22.35 3.57 1.75
N GLU A 88 -21.54 2.86 0.95
CA GLU A 88 -20.10 2.68 1.21
C GLU A 88 -19.34 4.02 1.20
N PHE A 89 -19.67 4.90 0.26
CA PHE A 89 -19.08 6.24 0.13
C PHE A 89 -19.47 7.17 1.28
N GLN A 90 -20.67 7.03 1.85
CA GLN A 90 -21.12 7.81 3.02
C GLN A 90 -20.62 7.22 4.34
N HIS A 91 -20.26 5.93 4.35
CA HIS A 91 -19.79 5.24 5.55
C HIS A 91 -18.37 5.68 5.93
N HIS A 92 -18.19 6.05 7.19
CA HIS A 92 -16.98 6.67 7.69
C HIS A 92 -15.71 5.79 7.67
N VAL A 93 -15.85 4.47 7.70
CA VAL A 93 -14.75 3.51 7.45
C VAL A 93 -14.72 3.08 5.98
N GLY A 94 -15.88 3.01 5.34
CA GLY A 94 -16.04 2.44 3.99
C GLY A 94 -15.36 3.30 2.94
N VAL A 95 -15.53 4.62 3.06
CA VAL A 95 -14.93 5.61 2.16
C VAL A 95 -13.41 5.48 2.06
N ASN A 96 -12.71 5.12 3.15
CA ASN A 96 -11.25 4.99 3.14
C ASN A 96 -10.78 3.83 2.25
N TYR A 97 -11.59 2.79 2.08
CA TYR A 97 -11.24 1.67 1.19
C TYR A 97 -11.39 2.03 -0.29
N LEU A 98 -12.09 3.11 -0.64
CA LEU A 98 -12.20 3.57 -2.02
C LEU A 98 -10.88 4.12 -2.58
N PHE A 99 -9.89 4.39 -1.74
CA PHE A 99 -8.53 4.70 -2.18
C PHE A 99 -7.82 3.45 -2.73
N ALA A 100 -8.06 2.26 -2.18
CA ALA A 100 -7.31 1.05 -2.51
C ALA A 100 -7.28 0.68 -4.01
N PRO A 101 -8.37 0.77 -4.79
CA PRO A 101 -8.33 0.55 -6.24
C PRO A 101 -7.30 1.43 -6.95
N TRP A 102 -7.29 2.72 -6.63
CA TRP A 102 -6.44 3.73 -7.28
C TRP A 102 -4.98 3.58 -6.86
N ILE A 103 -4.74 3.28 -5.58
CA ILE A 103 -3.39 2.96 -5.08
C ILE A 103 -2.85 1.72 -5.81
N ALA A 104 -3.65 0.66 -5.94
CA ALA A 104 -3.24 -0.55 -6.63
C ALA A 104 -2.86 -0.27 -8.09
N TRP A 105 -3.66 0.54 -8.80
CA TRP A 105 -3.34 0.98 -10.16
C TRP A 105 -2.03 1.78 -10.24
N LEU A 106 -1.82 2.75 -9.35
CA LEU A 106 -0.59 3.56 -9.31
C LEU A 106 0.66 2.72 -8.99
N VAL A 107 0.55 1.76 -8.07
CA VAL A 107 1.65 0.84 -7.73
C VAL A 107 1.93 -0.10 -8.90
N LEU A 108 0.90 -0.62 -9.57
CA LEU A 108 1.05 -1.51 -10.71
C LEU A 108 1.69 -0.78 -11.91
N LEU A 109 1.34 0.50 -12.10
CA LEU A 109 1.96 1.38 -13.09
C LEU A 109 3.46 1.59 -12.81
N GLN A 110 3.85 1.80 -11.55
CA GLN A 110 5.27 1.84 -11.14
C GLN A 110 5.97 0.50 -11.36
N ALA A 111 5.27 -0.61 -11.15
CA ALA A 111 5.80 -1.96 -11.33
C ALA A 111 5.95 -2.36 -12.81
N ALA A 112 5.32 -1.66 -13.75
CA ALA A 112 5.43 -2.00 -15.17
C ALA A 112 6.87 -1.79 -15.68
N ASP A 113 7.43 -2.82 -16.32
CA ASP A 113 8.70 -2.73 -17.07
C ASP A 113 8.36 -2.35 -18.52
N PHE A 114 8.20 -1.05 -18.79
CA PHE A 114 8.07 -0.57 -20.17
C PHE A 114 9.45 -0.65 -20.83
N THR A 115 9.77 -1.79 -21.44
CA THR A 115 10.95 -1.98 -22.30
C THR A 115 11.03 -0.89 -23.38
N SER A 116 12.27 -0.51 -23.73
CA SER A 116 12.82 0.65 -24.47
C SER A 116 11.99 1.36 -25.56
N ASP A 117 10.93 0.76 -26.12
CA ASP A 117 10.48 1.11 -27.48
C ASP A 117 9.05 1.68 -27.64
N LEU A 118 8.22 1.80 -26.59
CA LEU A 118 6.91 2.45 -26.72
C LEU A 118 7.04 3.99 -26.58
N PRO A 119 6.15 4.84 -27.15
CA PRO A 119 6.09 6.28 -26.85
C PRO A 119 5.64 6.47 -25.38
N LYS A 120 6.60 6.25 -24.46
CA LYS A 120 6.41 5.88 -23.06
C LYS A 120 5.87 6.98 -22.18
N THR A 121 6.12 8.23 -22.52
CA THR A 121 5.83 9.34 -21.61
C THR A 121 4.34 9.66 -21.60
N THR A 122 3.69 9.72 -22.77
CA THR A 122 2.29 10.17 -22.86
C THR A 122 1.30 9.16 -22.28
N LEU A 123 1.44 7.85 -22.58
CA LEU A 123 0.55 6.83 -22.02
C LEU A 123 0.70 6.72 -20.50
N TYR A 124 1.95 6.68 -20.02
CA TYR A 124 2.22 6.64 -18.58
C TYR A 124 1.64 7.86 -17.89
N LEU A 125 1.77 9.04 -18.50
CA LEU A 125 1.23 10.29 -17.99
C LEU A 125 -0.30 10.28 -17.90
N VAL A 126 -0.97 9.88 -18.98
CA VAL A 126 -2.44 9.79 -19.01
C VAL A 126 -2.94 8.81 -17.96
N LEU A 127 -2.30 7.65 -17.83
CA LEU A 127 -2.65 6.64 -16.82
C LEU A 127 -2.40 7.17 -15.41
N TRP A 128 -1.28 7.87 -15.18
CA TRP A 128 -0.99 8.47 -13.88
C TRP A 128 -2.09 9.45 -13.47
N TRP A 129 -2.48 10.38 -14.35
CA TRP A 129 -3.56 11.33 -14.07
C TRP A 129 -4.89 10.63 -13.84
N ALA A 130 -5.22 9.64 -14.66
CA ALA A 130 -6.44 8.86 -14.53
C ALA A 130 -6.55 8.17 -13.16
N PHE A 131 -5.43 7.78 -12.57
CA PHE A 131 -5.40 7.15 -11.25
C PHE A 131 -5.20 8.13 -10.08
N ALA A 132 -4.48 9.24 -10.30
CA ALA A 132 -4.20 10.23 -9.26
C ALA A 132 -5.39 11.16 -9.00
N VAL A 133 -6.14 11.56 -10.03
CA VAL A 133 -7.32 12.46 -9.88
C VAL A 133 -8.34 11.90 -8.88
N PRO A 134 -8.74 10.61 -8.96
CA PRO A 134 -9.66 10.05 -7.97
C PRO A 134 -9.11 10.04 -6.54
N VAL A 135 -7.79 9.87 -6.34
CA VAL A 135 -7.16 9.99 -5.02
C VAL A 135 -7.33 11.41 -4.48
N ILE A 136 -6.99 12.41 -5.29
CA ILE A 136 -7.10 13.84 -4.92
C ILE A 136 -8.57 14.22 -4.66
N LEU A 137 -9.52 13.75 -5.46
CA LEU A 137 -10.95 14.01 -5.23
C LEU A 137 -11.45 13.38 -3.93
N LEU A 138 -11.03 12.15 -3.63
CA LEU A 138 -11.34 11.51 -2.36
C LEU A 138 -10.70 12.24 -1.18
N ASP A 139 -9.49 12.77 -1.35
CA ASP A 139 -8.82 13.60 -0.35
C ASP A 139 -9.58 14.90 -0.11
N ILE A 140 -9.91 15.67 -1.15
CA ILE A 140 -10.69 16.91 -1.03
C ILE A 140 -11.99 16.66 -0.29
N LYS A 141 -12.67 15.55 -0.59
CA LYS A 141 -13.87 15.16 0.13
C LYS A 141 -13.58 14.85 1.60
N LEU A 142 -12.58 14.02 1.89
CA LEU A 142 -12.25 13.58 3.24
C LEU A 142 -11.82 14.79 4.10
N PHE A 143 -10.93 15.63 3.59
CA PHE A 143 -10.51 16.87 4.24
C PHE A 143 -11.65 17.88 4.36
N GLY A 144 -12.45 18.06 3.31
CA GLY A 144 -13.61 18.95 3.33
C GLY A 144 -14.59 18.56 4.43
N GLN A 145 -14.90 17.27 4.54
CA GLN A 145 -15.73 16.74 5.63
C GLN A 145 -15.11 17.00 7.01
N TRP A 146 -13.80 16.99 7.14
CA TRP A 146 -13.14 17.30 8.40
C TRP A 146 -13.25 18.78 8.80
N PHE A 147 -13.23 19.69 7.83
CA PHE A 147 -13.38 21.12 8.09
C PHE A 147 -14.83 21.52 8.39
N THR A 148 -15.82 20.86 7.77
CA THR A 148 -17.22 21.28 7.86
C THR A 148 -18.05 20.53 8.92
N THR A 149 -17.58 19.39 9.42
CA THR A 149 -18.35 18.55 10.36
C THR A 149 -18.03 18.92 11.82
N GLU A 150 -19.01 18.75 12.72
CA GLU A 150 -19.00 19.20 14.13
C GLU A 150 -17.70 18.94 14.93
N ARG A 151 -17.52 19.75 16.00
CA ARG A 151 -16.43 19.63 16.98
C ARG A 151 -16.35 18.19 17.50
N ARG A 152 -15.24 17.48 17.19
CA ARG A 152 -14.87 16.08 17.56
C ARG A 152 -15.10 14.99 16.51
N PHE A 153 -15.52 15.31 15.28
CA PHE A 153 -15.67 14.31 14.21
C PHE A 153 -14.39 13.47 14.01
N LEU A 154 -13.23 14.11 13.84
CA LEU A 154 -11.94 13.42 13.68
C LEU A 154 -11.61 12.49 14.85
N SER A 155 -11.75 12.96 16.11
CA SER A 155 -11.48 12.12 17.28
C SER A 155 -12.44 10.93 17.41
N MET A 156 -13.68 11.06 16.94
CA MET A 156 -14.69 10.00 17.01
C MET A 156 -14.61 9.02 15.83
N VAL A 157 -14.15 9.48 14.66
CA VAL A 157 -14.29 8.79 13.38
C VAL A 157 -12.95 8.32 12.79
N ALA A 158 -11.83 8.98 13.14
CA ALA A 158 -10.51 8.58 12.70
C ALA A 158 -10.21 7.15 13.13
N ASN A 159 -9.86 6.33 12.15
CA ASN A 159 -9.54 4.94 12.35
C ASN A 159 -8.32 4.60 11.48
N PRO A 160 -7.62 3.48 11.77
CA PRO A 160 -6.39 3.16 11.05
C PRO A 160 -6.55 3.10 9.52
N THR A 161 -7.74 2.80 8.98
CA THR A 161 -7.97 2.75 7.52
C THR A 161 -7.85 4.12 6.85
N SER A 162 -8.01 5.23 7.59
CA SER A 162 -7.80 6.60 7.08
C SER A 162 -6.37 6.82 6.56
N GLN A 163 -5.39 6.01 7.01
CA GLN A 163 -4.03 6.06 6.46
C GLN A 163 -3.94 5.57 5.01
N LEU A 164 -4.99 4.98 4.42
CA LEU A 164 -5.03 4.70 2.98
C LEU A 164 -4.97 5.99 2.15
N SER A 165 -5.56 7.09 2.60
CA SER A 165 -5.43 8.40 1.93
C SER A 165 -3.96 8.87 1.94
N VAL A 166 -3.30 8.77 3.09
CA VAL A 166 -1.86 9.07 3.23
C VAL A 166 -1.03 8.22 2.27
N VAL A 167 -1.26 6.91 2.27
CA VAL A 167 -0.54 5.98 1.38
C VAL A 167 -0.78 6.34 -0.09
N GLY A 168 -2.02 6.69 -0.47
CA GLY A 168 -2.33 7.07 -1.85
C GLY A 168 -1.59 8.32 -2.31
N ASN A 169 -1.52 9.33 -1.46
CA ASN A 169 -0.73 10.53 -1.73
C ASN A 169 0.76 10.22 -1.90
N LEU A 170 1.35 9.42 -1.00
CA LEU A 170 2.77 9.07 -1.07
C LEU A 170 3.11 8.15 -2.26
N VAL A 171 2.19 7.26 -2.65
CA VAL A 171 2.31 6.44 -3.85
C VAL A 171 2.23 7.30 -5.11
N GLY A 172 1.30 8.25 -5.17
CA GLY A 172 1.17 9.21 -6.27
C GLY A 172 2.39 10.13 -6.36
N ALA A 173 2.89 10.63 -5.23
CA ALA A 173 4.08 11.47 -5.13
C ALA A 173 5.32 10.78 -5.71
N ARG A 174 5.56 9.52 -5.33
CA ARG A 174 6.66 8.73 -5.91
C ARG A 174 6.52 8.61 -7.42
N ALA A 175 5.34 8.24 -7.91
CA ALA A 175 5.12 8.04 -9.35
C ALA A 175 5.28 9.37 -10.13
N ALA A 176 4.86 10.50 -9.56
CA ALA A 176 5.11 11.81 -10.14
C ALA A 176 6.60 12.15 -10.19
N ALA A 177 7.34 11.85 -9.12
CA ALA A 177 8.79 12.08 -9.07
C ALA A 177 9.54 11.24 -10.11
N GLU A 178 9.16 9.97 -10.28
CA GLU A 178 9.75 9.07 -11.31
C GLU A 178 9.49 9.56 -12.76
N MET A 179 8.44 10.37 -12.99
CA MET A 179 8.19 11.04 -14.27
C MET A 179 8.94 12.38 -14.45
N GLY A 180 9.69 12.84 -13.44
CA GLY A 180 10.33 14.15 -13.43
C GLY A 180 9.42 15.31 -13.01
N TRP A 181 8.19 15.03 -12.55
CA TRP A 181 7.22 16.04 -12.13
C TRP A 181 7.40 16.42 -10.66
N ARG A 182 8.49 17.15 -10.38
CA ARG A 182 8.95 17.44 -9.03
C ARG A 182 7.94 18.23 -8.20
N GLU A 183 7.32 19.27 -8.76
CA GLU A 183 6.32 20.09 -8.04
C GLU A 183 5.07 19.30 -7.64
N THR A 184 4.54 18.51 -8.57
CA THR A 184 3.40 17.61 -8.30
C THR A 184 3.75 16.58 -7.23
N ALA A 185 4.96 16.02 -7.30
CA ALA A 185 5.45 15.06 -6.32
C ALA A 185 5.55 15.69 -4.92
N VAL A 186 6.14 16.88 -4.81
CA VAL A 186 6.24 17.63 -3.56
C VAL A 186 4.85 17.96 -3.01
N CYS A 187 3.93 18.44 -3.85
CA CYS A 187 2.56 18.74 -3.45
C CYS A 187 1.84 17.52 -2.83
N MET A 188 1.85 16.38 -3.53
CA MET A 188 1.23 15.15 -3.02
C MET A 188 1.96 14.62 -1.77
N PHE A 189 3.28 14.71 -1.72
CA PHE A 189 4.06 14.33 -0.55
C PHE A 189 3.69 15.17 0.68
N SER A 190 3.61 16.49 0.52
CA SER A 190 3.22 17.43 1.57
C SER A 190 1.81 17.14 2.10
N LEU A 191 0.84 16.91 1.21
CA LEU A 191 -0.53 16.52 1.60
C LEU A 191 -0.54 15.21 2.40
N GLY A 192 0.18 14.19 1.90
CA GLY A 192 0.30 12.90 2.57
C GLY A 192 0.93 13.01 3.95
N MET A 193 2.04 13.77 4.10
CA MET A 193 2.77 13.89 5.36
C MET A 193 2.06 14.76 6.39
N ALA A 194 1.41 15.85 5.98
CA ALA A 194 0.59 16.66 6.88
C ALA A 194 -0.56 15.81 7.45
N HIS A 195 -1.23 15.04 6.58
CA HIS A 195 -2.30 14.14 6.98
C HIS A 195 -1.80 12.98 7.85
N TYR A 196 -0.63 12.42 7.54
CA TYR A 196 0.01 11.41 8.37
C TYR A 196 0.20 11.90 9.80
N LEU A 197 0.75 13.10 9.99
CA LEU A 197 1.01 13.66 11.31
C LEU A 197 -0.29 13.79 12.14
N VAL A 198 -1.35 14.34 11.53
CA VAL A 198 -2.66 14.49 12.19
C VAL A 198 -3.24 13.14 12.59
N LEU A 199 -3.24 12.15 11.68
CA LEU A 199 -3.74 10.81 11.97
C LEU A 199 -2.87 10.08 12.99
N PHE A 200 -1.56 10.23 12.91
CA PHE A 200 -0.62 9.59 13.83
C PHE A 200 -0.92 10.02 15.26
N VAL A 201 -0.98 11.32 15.52
CA VAL A 201 -1.30 11.86 16.85
C VAL A 201 -2.70 11.45 17.29
N THR A 202 -3.71 11.63 16.42
CA THR A 202 -5.13 11.34 16.76
C THR A 202 -5.35 9.87 17.11
N LEU A 203 -4.80 8.95 16.30
CA LEU A 203 -4.97 7.52 16.55
C LEU A 203 -4.19 7.08 17.80
N TYR A 204 -2.98 7.64 18.04
CA TYR A 204 -2.19 7.30 19.22
C TYR A 204 -2.91 7.71 20.51
N GLN A 205 -3.51 8.91 20.52
CA GLN A 205 -4.34 9.37 21.65
C GLN A 205 -5.57 8.49 21.85
N ARG A 206 -6.26 8.11 20.78
CA ARG A 206 -7.46 7.27 20.84
C ARG A 206 -7.18 5.86 21.38
N LEU A 207 -6.03 5.28 21.05
CA LEU A 207 -5.61 3.97 21.57
C LEU A 207 -5.40 3.97 23.08
N SER A 208 -4.99 5.12 23.65
CA SER A 208 -4.80 5.28 25.09
C SER A 208 -6.12 5.51 25.85
N GLY A 209 -7.18 5.96 25.17
CA GLY A 209 -8.42 6.46 25.77
C GLY A 209 -9.52 5.44 26.09
N GLY A 210 -9.26 4.13 25.98
CA GLY A 210 -10.22 3.07 26.38
C GLY A 210 -11.16 2.56 25.30
N ASP A 211 -11.29 3.25 24.16
CA ASP A 211 -12.07 2.84 22.99
C ASP A 211 -11.33 1.74 22.20
N LYS A 212 -11.49 0.49 22.63
CA LYS A 212 -10.81 -0.66 22.01
C LYS A 212 -11.37 -0.89 20.61
N LEU A 213 -10.56 -0.61 19.58
CA LEU A 213 -10.84 -0.98 18.19
C LEU A 213 -11.36 -2.44 18.11
N PRO A 214 -12.43 -2.70 17.32
CA PRO A 214 -12.95 -4.04 17.10
C PRO A 214 -11.83 -5.01 16.73
N ALA A 215 -11.89 -6.24 17.27
CA ALA A 215 -10.83 -7.23 17.06
C ALA A 215 -10.54 -7.53 15.58
N MET A 216 -11.52 -7.34 14.70
CA MET A 216 -11.42 -7.52 13.25
C MET A 216 -10.63 -6.41 12.54
N LEU A 217 -10.47 -5.22 13.14
CA LEU A 217 -9.72 -4.09 12.57
C LEU A 217 -8.26 -4.03 13.04
N ARG A 218 -7.83 -4.98 13.88
CA ARG A 218 -6.44 -5.06 14.33
C ARG A 218 -5.41 -5.23 13.21
N PRO A 219 -5.67 -5.96 12.09
CA PRO A 219 -4.72 -6.00 10.98
C PRO A 219 -4.32 -4.62 10.45
N VAL A 220 -5.22 -3.65 10.58
CA VAL A 220 -5.05 -2.29 10.08
C VAL A 220 -4.04 -1.49 10.92
N PHE A 221 -3.62 -1.98 12.10
CA PHE A 221 -2.49 -1.39 12.82
C PHE A 221 -1.19 -1.39 11.99
N PHE A 222 -1.04 -2.29 11.02
CA PHE A 222 0.14 -2.26 10.18
C PHE A 222 0.19 -1.09 9.20
N LEU A 223 -0.92 -0.37 9.00
CA LEU A 223 -0.88 0.89 8.29
C LEU A 223 0.06 1.91 8.96
N PHE A 224 0.20 1.89 10.29
CA PHE A 224 1.00 2.88 11.03
C PHE A 224 2.45 2.99 10.53
N PHE A 225 3.03 1.88 10.11
CA PHE A 225 4.38 1.88 9.53
C PHE A 225 4.35 1.90 7.98
N ALA A 226 3.23 1.57 7.33
CA ALA A 226 3.09 1.65 5.88
C ALA A 226 3.36 3.06 5.35
N ALA A 227 2.79 4.07 6.01
CA ALA A 227 2.95 5.47 5.64
C ALA A 227 4.42 5.94 5.69
N PRO A 228 5.16 5.85 6.82
CA PRO A 228 6.55 6.28 6.86
C PRO A 228 7.47 5.42 5.96
N SER A 229 7.19 4.11 5.80
CA SER A 229 7.89 3.28 4.80
C SER A 229 7.74 3.85 3.39
N LYS A 230 6.50 4.15 2.97
CA LYS A 230 6.25 4.66 1.63
C LYS A 230 6.77 6.09 1.45
N ALA A 231 6.69 6.91 2.49
CA ALA A 231 7.23 8.25 2.50
C ALA A 231 8.75 8.26 2.30
N SER A 232 9.49 7.36 2.95
CA SER A 232 10.94 7.22 2.77
C SER A 232 11.33 7.03 1.30
N VAL A 233 10.63 6.11 0.61
CA VAL A 233 10.89 5.80 -0.81
C VAL A 233 10.41 6.93 -1.74
N ALA A 234 9.29 7.56 -1.41
CA ALA A 234 8.79 8.72 -2.17
C ALA A 234 9.76 9.90 -2.05
N TRP A 235 10.29 10.15 -0.85
CA TRP A 235 11.28 11.19 -0.59
C TRP A 235 12.57 10.94 -1.37
N LYS A 236 13.08 9.69 -1.37
CA LYS A 236 14.21 9.30 -2.24
C LYS A 236 13.97 9.69 -3.69
N SER A 237 12.76 9.46 -4.20
CA SER A 237 12.43 9.75 -5.60
C SER A 237 12.36 11.26 -5.88
N ILE A 238 11.94 12.06 -4.90
CA ILE A 238 11.87 13.53 -4.99
C ILE A 238 13.26 14.17 -4.84
N ALA A 239 14.04 13.70 -3.86
CA ALA A 239 15.38 14.20 -3.56
C ALA A 239 16.41 13.75 -4.61
N GLY A 240 16.23 12.58 -5.19
CA GLY A 240 17.14 11.93 -6.14
C GLY A 240 18.08 10.90 -5.49
N GLU A 241 18.21 10.94 -4.16
CA GLU A 241 19.12 10.10 -3.37
C GLU A 241 18.45 9.63 -2.06
N PHE A 242 18.97 8.57 -1.43
CA PHE A 242 18.46 8.08 -0.14
C PHE A 242 19.12 8.84 1.02
N ASP A 243 18.83 10.13 1.08
CA ASP A 243 19.36 11.12 2.03
C ASP A 243 18.92 10.90 3.50
N ILE A 244 19.26 11.86 4.36
CA ILE A 244 18.88 11.87 5.79
C ILE A 244 17.35 11.84 5.96
N GLY A 245 16.59 12.55 5.12
CA GLY A 245 15.12 12.54 5.18
C GLY A 245 14.54 11.15 4.93
N SER A 246 15.04 10.47 3.90
CA SER A 246 14.69 9.08 3.57
C SER A 246 15.02 8.13 4.73
N LYS A 247 16.21 8.28 5.33
CA LYS A 247 16.68 7.48 6.48
C LYS A 247 15.82 7.69 7.72
N MET A 248 15.48 8.94 8.07
CA MET A 248 14.63 9.24 9.23
C MET A 248 13.26 8.56 9.13
N LEU A 249 12.61 8.64 7.96
CA LEU A 249 11.32 8.02 7.71
C LEU A 249 11.42 6.48 7.72
N PHE A 250 12.49 5.92 7.15
CA PHE A 250 12.76 4.48 7.19
C PHE A 250 12.91 3.96 8.61
N PHE A 251 13.77 4.60 9.43
CA PHE A 251 13.98 4.18 10.81
C PHE A 251 12.75 4.36 11.70
N LEU A 252 11.96 5.43 11.49
CA LEU A 252 10.66 5.58 12.15
C LEU A 252 9.75 4.39 11.82
N SER A 253 9.68 4.00 10.54
CA SER A 253 8.90 2.85 10.13
C SER A 253 9.39 1.54 10.75
N LEU A 254 10.70 1.31 10.78
CA LEU A 254 11.30 0.12 11.35
C LEU A 254 11.03 0.01 12.84
N PHE A 255 11.10 1.13 13.56
CA PHE A 255 10.75 1.21 14.98
C PHE A 255 9.27 0.85 15.22
N LEU A 256 8.35 1.44 14.44
CA LEU A 256 6.92 1.14 14.56
C LEU A 256 6.61 -0.33 14.23
N PHE A 257 7.22 -0.88 13.18
CA PHE A 257 7.10 -2.29 12.84
C PHE A 257 7.58 -3.19 13.98
N THR A 258 8.78 -2.94 14.50
CA THR A 258 9.37 -3.71 15.61
C THR A 258 8.48 -3.64 16.86
N SER A 259 7.97 -2.45 17.19
CA SER A 259 7.06 -2.23 18.32
C SER A 259 5.76 -3.04 18.21
N LEU A 260 5.23 -3.21 16.99
CA LEU A 260 4.06 -4.05 16.73
C LEU A 260 4.41 -5.54 16.71
N ALA A 261 5.53 -5.91 16.08
CA ALA A 261 6.00 -7.29 15.96
C ALA A 261 6.28 -7.93 17.33
N CYS A 262 6.79 -7.14 18.29
CA CYS A 262 7.00 -7.59 19.67
C CYS A 262 5.70 -7.77 20.48
N ARG A 263 4.52 -7.45 19.92
CA ARG A 263 3.22 -7.58 20.61
C ARG A 263 2.24 -8.52 19.87
N PRO A 264 2.60 -9.80 19.64
CA PRO A 264 1.78 -10.73 18.87
C PRO A 264 0.41 -11.03 19.53
N ALA A 265 0.32 -10.89 20.86
CA ALA A 265 -0.92 -11.07 21.61
C ALA A 265 -2.05 -10.12 21.16
N LEU A 266 -1.71 -8.94 20.62
CA LEU A 266 -2.69 -8.01 20.06
C LEU A 266 -3.43 -8.64 18.86
N PHE A 267 -2.76 -9.44 18.04
CA PHE A 267 -3.35 -9.98 16.82
C PHE A 267 -4.02 -11.36 17.04
N LYS A 268 -3.73 -12.05 18.13
CA LYS A 268 -4.23 -13.42 18.44
C LYS A 268 -5.75 -13.57 18.26
N LYS A 269 -6.56 -12.58 18.69
CA LYS A 269 -8.03 -12.63 18.55
C LYS A 269 -8.49 -12.41 17.10
N SER A 270 -7.80 -11.54 16.35
CA SER A 270 -8.08 -11.29 14.92
C SER A 270 -7.71 -12.48 14.04
N MET A 271 -6.70 -13.25 14.45
CA MET A 271 -6.15 -14.36 13.69
C MET A 271 -6.94 -15.68 13.84
N ARG A 272 -8.06 -15.68 14.61
CA ARG A 272 -8.85 -16.90 14.86
C ARG A 272 -9.72 -17.36 13.69
N LYS A 273 -10.22 -16.41 12.88
CA LYS A 273 -11.05 -16.70 11.71
C LYS A 273 -10.49 -15.91 10.53
N PHE A 274 -10.15 -16.62 9.47
CA PHE A 274 -9.71 -15.99 8.23
C PHE A 274 -10.80 -15.04 7.71
N ASN A 275 -10.38 -13.86 7.28
CA ASN A 275 -11.22 -12.86 6.64
C ASN A 275 -10.34 -12.09 5.65
N VAL A 276 -10.91 -11.59 4.56
CA VAL A 276 -10.29 -10.68 3.58
C VAL A 276 -9.56 -9.51 4.25
N ALA A 277 -9.96 -9.10 5.46
CA ALA A 277 -9.25 -8.11 6.28
C ALA A 277 -7.76 -8.41 6.51
N TRP A 278 -7.35 -9.67 6.46
CA TRP A 278 -5.96 -10.09 6.65
C TRP A 278 -5.05 -9.64 5.50
N TRP A 279 -5.58 -9.32 4.33
CA TRP A 279 -4.79 -8.72 3.26
C TRP A 279 -4.21 -7.34 3.64
N ALA A 280 -4.70 -6.70 4.71
CA ALA A 280 -4.06 -5.52 5.28
C ALA A 280 -2.69 -5.78 5.94
N TYR A 281 -2.31 -7.06 6.14
CA TYR A 281 -0.99 -7.45 6.65
C TYR A 281 0.11 -7.31 5.60
N SER A 282 -0.20 -7.60 4.33
CA SER A 282 0.80 -7.82 3.30
C SER A 282 1.40 -6.52 2.76
N PHE A 283 0.58 -5.64 2.17
CA PHE A 283 1.12 -4.44 1.51
C PHE A 283 1.95 -3.51 2.43
N PRO A 284 1.64 -3.29 3.73
CA PRO A 284 2.50 -2.50 4.61
C PRO A 284 3.89 -3.10 4.74
N LEU A 285 3.94 -4.41 4.98
CA LEU A 285 5.19 -5.15 5.13
C LEU A 285 6.02 -5.10 3.85
N THR A 286 5.36 -5.16 2.69
CA THR A 286 6.03 -5.00 1.39
C THR A 286 6.60 -3.59 1.21
N PHE A 287 5.92 -2.53 1.66
CA PHE A 287 6.50 -1.17 1.63
C PHE A 287 7.72 -1.05 2.53
N LEU A 288 7.71 -1.69 3.70
CA LEU A 288 8.88 -1.69 4.59
C LEU A 288 10.05 -2.46 3.97
N ALA A 289 9.78 -3.61 3.35
CA ALA A 289 10.80 -4.36 2.61
C ALA A 289 11.37 -3.54 1.44
N LEU A 290 10.51 -2.80 0.73
CA LEU A 290 10.91 -1.91 -0.36
C LEU A 290 11.83 -0.79 0.15
N ALA A 291 11.45 -0.10 1.22
CA ALA A 291 12.30 0.92 1.85
C ALA A 291 13.64 0.34 2.35
N SER A 292 13.63 -0.89 2.88
CA SER A 292 14.86 -1.58 3.29
C SER A 292 15.75 -1.95 2.11
N SER A 293 15.18 -2.27 0.95
CA SER A 293 15.95 -2.55 -0.26
C SER A 293 16.65 -1.30 -0.77
N GLU A 294 15.94 -0.17 -0.79
CA GLU A 294 16.52 1.14 -1.16
C GLU A 294 17.62 1.56 -0.16
N TYR A 295 17.42 1.33 1.14
CA TYR A 295 18.44 1.59 2.16
C TYR A 295 19.68 0.70 2.02
N ALA A 296 19.50 -0.58 1.67
CA ALA A 296 20.62 -1.50 1.44
C ALA A 296 21.45 -1.11 0.22
N GLN A 297 20.81 -0.62 -0.85
CA GLN A 297 21.50 -0.10 -2.04
C GLN A 297 22.32 1.16 -1.74
N GLU A 298 21.83 2.01 -0.84
CA GLU A 298 22.52 3.23 -0.42
C GLU A 298 23.74 2.95 0.48
N VAL A 299 23.53 2.20 1.58
CA VAL A 299 24.57 2.02 2.62
C VAL A 299 25.57 0.93 2.27
N LYS A 300 25.16 -0.05 1.46
CA LYS A 300 25.99 -1.19 1.01
C LYS A 300 26.67 -1.98 2.14
N GLY A 301 26.14 -1.89 3.37
CA GLY A 301 26.67 -2.58 4.54
C GLY A 301 26.04 -3.96 4.76
N PRO A 302 26.74 -4.91 5.41
CA PRO A 302 26.24 -6.28 5.62
C PRO A 302 24.96 -6.32 6.46
N ILE A 303 24.84 -5.44 7.45
CA ILE A 303 23.63 -5.31 8.29
C ILE A 303 22.42 -4.85 7.46
N ALA A 304 22.62 -3.87 6.56
CA ALA A 304 21.56 -3.35 5.70
C ALA A 304 21.07 -4.41 4.71
N SER A 305 22.01 -5.14 4.10
CA SER A 305 21.69 -6.28 3.23
C SER A 305 20.96 -7.40 3.97
N GLY A 306 21.41 -7.76 5.17
CA GLY A 306 20.73 -8.75 6.01
C GLY A 306 19.29 -8.34 6.35
N LEU A 307 19.08 -7.07 6.72
CA LEU A 307 17.75 -6.52 7.02
C LEU A 307 16.83 -6.56 5.79
N MET A 308 17.35 -6.18 4.61
CA MET A 308 16.61 -6.26 3.35
C MET A 308 16.15 -7.69 3.05
N ILE A 309 17.03 -8.69 3.19
CA ILE A 309 16.71 -10.10 2.93
C ILE A 309 15.61 -10.57 3.89
N VAL A 310 15.77 -10.31 5.19
CA VAL A 310 14.81 -10.71 6.22
C VAL A 310 13.43 -10.11 5.94
N LEU A 311 13.35 -8.80 5.68
CA LEU A 311 12.08 -8.13 5.43
C LEU A 311 11.44 -8.55 4.10
N SER A 312 12.24 -8.76 3.05
CA SER A 312 11.74 -9.22 1.75
C SER A 312 11.22 -10.66 1.81
N ALA A 313 11.94 -11.55 2.50
CA ALA A 313 11.51 -12.91 2.75
C ALA A 313 10.23 -12.95 3.59
N LEU A 314 10.16 -12.14 4.66
CA LEU A 314 8.97 -12.03 5.49
C LEU A 314 7.76 -11.51 4.68
N SER A 315 7.95 -10.49 3.83
CA SER A 315 6.90 -9.98 2.93
C SER A 315 6.38 -11.08 2.00
N PHE A 316 7.29 -11.83 1.37
CA PHE A 316 6.95 -12.91 0.47
C PHE A 316 6.20 -14.05 1.18
N LEU A 317 6.69 -14.48 2.34
CA LEU A 317 6.05 -15.54 3.14
C LEU A 317 4.64 -15.16 3.61
N VAL A 318 4.45 -13.91 4.05
CA VAL A 318 3.12 -13.41 4.44
C VAL A 318 2.18 -13.38 3.24
N LEU A 319 2.63 -12.91 2.08
CA LEU A 319 1.83 -12.92 0.85
C LEU A 319 1.45 -14.35 0.45
N LEU A 320 2.42 -15.26 0.42
CA LEU A 320 2.20 -16.66 0.06
C LEU A 320 1.21 -17.32 1.01
N GLY A 321 1.38 -17.12 2.33
CA GLY A 321 0.44 -17.61 3.34
C GLY A 321 -0.99 -17.09 3.13
N LEU A 322 -1.15 -15.81 2.77
CA LEU A 322 -2.46 -15.24 2.47
C LEU A 322 -3.08 -15.78 1.19
N ILE A 323 -2.29 -16.00 0.13
CA ILE A 323 -2.76 -16.64 -1.10
C ILE A 323 -3.26 -18.06 -0.80
N LEU A 324 -2.45 -18.87 -0.11
CA LEU A 324 -2.83 -20.23 0.28
C LEU A 324 -4.09 -20.25 1.16
N LEU A 325 -4.16 -19.40 2.18
CA LEU A 325 -5.35 -19.29 3.03
C LEU A 325 -6.59 -18.82 2.27
N THR A 326 -6.43 -17.92 1.30
CA THR A 326 -7.52 -17.46 0.43
C THR A 326 -8.03 -18.62 -0.41
N MET A 327 -7.13 -19.39 -1.05
CA MET A 327 -7.49 -20.56 -1.85
C MET A 327 -8.21 -21.64 -1.01
N LEU A 328 -7.70 -21.93 0.19
CA LEU A 328 -8.29 -22.92 1.10
C LEU A 328 -9.65 -22.49 1.69
N ASN A 329 -9.94 -21.19 1.73
CA ASN A 329 -11.17 -20.65 2.30
C ASN A 329 -12.07 -19.98 1.25
N THR A 330 -11.97 -20.38 -0.02
CA THR A 330 -12.73 -19.76 -1.13
C THR A 330 -14.25 -19.77 -0.87
N GLU A 331 -14.79 -20.81 -0.21
CA GLU A 331 -16.22 -20.86 0.17
C GLU A 331 -16.62 -19.88 1.27
N ARG A 332 -15.66 -19.34 2.04
CA ARG A 332 -15.91 -18.34 3.10
C ARG A 332 -15.63 -16.90 2.63
N LEU A 333 -15.12 -16.74 1.42
CA LEU A 333 -14.78 -15.45 0.80
C LEU A 333 -15.95 -14.82 0.08
N PHE A 334 -16.90 -15.65 -0.39
CA PHE A 334 -18.11 -15.21 -1.06
C PHE A 334 -19.29 -15.44 -0.15
#